data_AF-A0A1H7X3A1-F1
#
_entry.id   AF-A0A1H7X3A1-F1
#
_cell.length_a   1.000
_cell.length_b   1.000
_cell.length_c   1.000
_cell.angle_alpha   90.00
_cell.angle_beta   90.00
_cell.angle_gamma   90.00
#
_symmetry.space_group_name_H-M   'P 1'
#
loop_
_entity.id
_entity.type
_entity.pdbx_description
1 polymer ?
#
loop_
_entity_poly.entity_id
_entity_poly.type
_entity_poly.pdbx_seq_one_letter_code
_entity_poly.pdbx_strand_id
1 'polypeptide(L)'
;MTIGLDYTFWIQIANFLFLIFVLNVLLYKPVMGILEKRKEQIEGAEREIKELNLTIEQKEARYEEKLRLAKNDALEQKKEIVREGSEAAKGILDAARAEIPKMVEQFEAKVSKEVGEARRILREQSENIAMEIAEKVMGRSIK
;
A
#
# COMPACT_ATOMS: atom_id res chain seq x y z
N MET A 1 41.50 78.82 -59.77
CA MET A 1 40.69 78.11 -58.77
C MET A 1 39.40 77.68 -59.43
N THR A 2 39.40 76.50 -60.03
CA THR A 2 38.16 75.86 -60.52
C THR A 2 38.25 74.42 -60.06
N ILE A 3 37.50 74.12 -59.02
CA ILE A 3 37.26 72.75 -58.56
C ILE A 3 36.36 72.16 -59.63
N GLY A 4 36.98 71.53 -60.63
CA GLY A 4 36.28 70.62 -61.52
C GLY A 4 35.79 69.47 -60.65
N LEU A 5 34.47 69.30 -60.60
CA LEU A 5 33.89 68.06 -60.09
C LEU A 5 34.22 66.96 -61.10
N ASP A 6 35.44 66.47 -61.00
CA ASP A 6 36.00 65.47 -61.89
C ASP A 6 35.36 64.10 -61.61
N TYR A 7 35.28 63.26 -62.65
CA TYR A 7 34.83 61.87 -62.61
C TYR A 7 35.42 61.05 -61.44
N THR A 8 36.62 61.42 -60.99
CA THR A 8 37.30 60.88 -59.80
C THR A 8 36.51 61.04 -58.50
N PHE A 9 35.75 62.13 -58.32
CA PHE A 9 34.90 62.33 -57.14
C PHE A 9 33.77 61.30 -57.08
N TRP A 10 33.13 61.03 -58.22
CA TRP A 10 32.11 59.98 -58.32
C TRP A 10 32.68 58.58 -58.09
N ILE A 11 33.90 58.30 -58.60
CA ILE A 11 34.60 57.04 -58.31
C ILE A 11 34.92 56.92 -56.82
N GLN A 12 35.34 57.99 -56.15
CA GLN A 12 35.65 57.98 -54.72
C GLN A 12 34.41 57.71 -53.87
N ILE A 13 33.26 58.30 -54.22
CA ILE A 13 31.97 57.98 -53.58
C ILE A 13 31.60 56.52 -53.79
N ALA A 14 31.72 56.01 -55.03
CA ALA A 14 31.43 54.62 -55.33
C ALA A 14 32.35 53.66 -54.54
N ASN A 15 33.64 53.98 -54.41
CA ASN A 15 34.59 53.22 -53.62
C ASN A 15 34.25 53.24 -52.12
N PHE A 16 33.86 54.39 -51.58
CA PHE A 16 33.44 54.53 -50.19
C PHE A 16 32.14 53.74 -49.90
N LEU A 17 31.15 53.83 -50.78
CA LEU A 17 29.92 53.04 -50.68
C LEU A 17 30.19 51.54 -50.80
N PHE A 18 31.09 51.13 -51.70
CA PHE A 18 31.53 49.75 -51.81
C PHE A 18 32.21 49.27 -50.52
N LEU A 19 33.09 50.09 -49.91
CA LEU A 19 33.73 49.78 -48.64
C LEU A 19 32.70 49.62 -47.52
N ILE A 20 31.73 50.53 -47.42
CA ILE A 20 30.62 50.44 -46.45
C ILE A 20 29.82 49.15 -46.67
N PHE A 21 29.51 48.81 -47.91
CA PHE A 21 28.78 47.58 -48.23
C PHE A 21 29.56 46.34 -47.80
N VAL A 22 30.85 46.26 -48.12
CA VAL A 22 31.73 45.17 -47.69
C VAL A 22 31.81 45.11 -46.17
N LEU A 23 31.97 46.24 -45.49
CA LEU A 23 32.05 46.31 -44.03
C LEU A 23 30.74 45.89 -43.36
N ASN A 24 29.59 46.27 -43.93
CA ASN A 24 28.27 45.88 -43.42
C ASN A 24 28.08 44.36 -43.46
N VAL A 25 28.47 43.73 -44.56
CA VAL A 25 28.37 42.28 -44.75
C VAL A 25 29.42 41.53 -43.91
N LEU A 26 30.65 42.02 -43.87
CA LEU A 26 31.78 41.32 -43.24
C LEU A 26 31.86 41.52 -41.72
N LEU A 27 31.45 42.67 -41.18
CA LEU A 27 31.56 42.96 -39.75
C LEU A 27 30.19 43.07 -39.08
N TYR A 28 29.27 43.88 -39.62
CA TYR A 28 28.04 44.22 -38.92
C TYR A 28 27.12 43.01 -38.74
N LYS A 29 26.92 42.23 -39.82
CA LYS A 29 26.14 41.00 -39.77
C LYS A 29 26.71 39.94 -38.81
N PRO A 30 27.99 39.53 -38.88
CA PRO A 30 28.51 38.50 -37.99
C PRO A 30 28.60 38.97 -36.53
N VAL A 31 28.89 40.25 -36.27
CA VAL A 31 28.89 40.79 -34.89
C VAL A 31 27.50 40.72 -34.29
N MET A 32 26.46 41.12 -35.03
CA MET A 32 25.08 41.03 -34.55
C MET A 32 24.68 39.57 -34.29
N GLY A 33 25.02 38.65 -35.20
CA GLY A 33 24.73 37.23 -35.03
C GLY A 33 25.40 36.59 -33.81
N ILE A 34 26.63 37.02 -33.45
CA ILE A 34 27.30 36.55 -32.22
C ILE A 34 26.60 37.08 -30.97
N LEU A 35 26.15 38.35 -30.98
CA LEU A 35 25.40 38.93 -29.87
C LEU A 35 24.04 38.21 -29.67
N GLU A 36 23.31 37.96 -30.75
CA GLU A 36 22.04 37.22 -30.73
C GLU A 36 22.25 35.80 -30.21
N LYS A 37 23.27 35.08 -30.71
CA LYS A 37 23.60 33.74 -30.26
C LYS A 37 23.94 33.70 -28.77
N ARG A 38 24.71 34.67 -28.26
CA ARG A 38 25.02 34.77 -26.83
C ARG A 38 23.76 35.02 -26.01
N LYS A 39 22.89 35.94 -26.45
CA LYS A 39 21.63 36.23 -25.80
C LYS A 39 20.73 34.99 -25.76
N GLU A 40 20.59 34.29 -26.87
CA GLU A 40 19.78 33.07 -26.97
C GLU A 40 20.33 31.93 -26.10
N GLN A 41 21.65 31.78 -26.00
CA GLN A 41 22.26 30.79 -25.11
C GLN A 41 21.96 31.08 -23.64
N ILE A 42 22.06 32.33 -23.21
CA ILE A 42 21.78 32.74 -21.82
C ILE A 42 20.29 32.58 -21.51
N GLU A 43 19.42 33.12 -22.36
CA GLU A 43 17.97 33.00 -22.17
C GLU A 43 17.50 31.54 -22.26
N GLY A 44 18.12 30.74 -23.12
CA GLY A 44 17.88 29.29 -23.24
C GLY A 44 18.23 28.55 -21.96
N ALA A 45 19.43 28.79 -21.41
CA ALA A 45 19.86 28.20 -20.15
C ALA A 45 18.96 28.62 -18.98
N GLU A 46 18.56 29.90 -18.90
CA GLU A 46 17.63 30.36 -17.87
C GLU A 46 16.25 29.72 -17.98
N ARG A 47 15.73 29.53 -19.20
CA ARG A 47 14.46 28.82 -19.43
C ARG A 47 14.56 27.35 -19.01
N GLU A 48 15.63 26.67 -19.40
CA GLU A 48 15.87 25.28 -19.04
C GLU A 48 15.96 25.08 -17.52
N ILE A 49 16.66 25.97 -16.81
CA ILE A 49 16.73 25.95 -15.35
C ILE A 49 15.34 26.12 -14.72
N LYS A 50 14.52 27.05 -15.23
CA LYS A 50 13.15 27.26 -14.72
C LYS A 50 12.27 26.03 -14.95
N GLU A 51 12.31 25.45 -16.15
CA GLU A 51 11.55 24.24 -16.48
C GLU A 51 11.99 23.03 -15.64
N LEU A 52 13.30 22.89 -15.42
CA LEU A 52 13.85 21.84 -14.58
C LEU A 52 13.37 21.99 -13.12
N ASN A 53 13.43 23.20 -12.56
CA ASN A 53 12.96 23.48 -11.21
C ASN A 53 11.46 23.19 -11.06
N LEU A 54 10.63 23.62 -12.01
CA LEU A 54 9.21 23.30 -12.02
C LEU A 54 8.96 21.78 -12.10
N THR A 55 9.74 21.08 -12.91
CA THR A 55 9.63 19.62 -13.04
C THR A 55 10.03 18.91 -11.75
N ILE A 56 11.07 19.40 -11.06
CA ILE A 56 11.51 18.87 -9.76
C ILE A 56 10.41 19.07 -8.73
N GLU A 57 9.89 20.29 -8.58
CA GLU A 57 8.83 20.62 -7.63
C GLU A 57 7.57 19.77 -7.87
N GLN A 58 7.17 19.60 -9.14
CA GLN A 58 6.06 18.73 -9.50
C GLN A 58 6.32 17.25 -9.17
N LYS A 59 7.56 16.77 -9.38
CA LYS A 59 7.94 15.39 -9.04
C LYS A 59 7.97 15.17 -7.54
N GLU A 60 8.49 16.11 -6.77
CA GLU A 60 8.51 16.08 -5.30
C GLU A 60 7.08 16.07 -4.76
N ALA A 61 6.21 16.98 -5.21
CA ALA A 61 4.80 17.01 -4.80
C ALA A 61 4.08 15.68 -5.09
N ARG A 62 4.26 15.12 -6.30
CA ARG A 62 3.68 13.81 -6.67
C ARG A 62 4.25 12.67 -5.82
N TYR A 63 5.53 12.73 -5.49
CA TYR A 63 6.18 11.71 -4.66
C TYR A 63 5.66 11.76 -3.22
N GLU A 64 5.56 12.95 -2.63
CA GLU A 64 4.98 13.15 -1.31
C GLU A 64 3.52 12.71 -1.25
N GLU A 65 2.73 13.04 -2.27
CA GLU A 65 1.33 12.61 -2.37
C GLU A 65 1.23 11.08 -2.42
N LYS A 66 2.01 10.42 -3.29
CA LYS A 66 2.06 8.96 -3.37
C LYS A 66 2.50 8.32 -2.06
N LEU A 67 3.49 8.89 -1.38
CA LEU A 67 3.95 8.39 -0.09
C LEU A 67 2.86 8.53 0.98
N ARG A 68 2.12 9.64 0.98
CA ARG A 68 1.00 9.86 1.90
C ARG A 68 -0.13 8.87 1.64
N LEU A 69 -0.50 8.65 0.37
CA LEU A 69 -1.51 7.67 -0.02
C LEU A 69 -1.09 6.26 0.39
N ALA A 70 0.13 5.83 0.05
CA ALA A 70 0.63 4.51 0.42
C ALA A 70 0.68 4.30 1.95
N LYS A 71 1.01 5.33 2.74
CA LYS A 71 0.93 5.27 4.21
C LYS A 71 -0.50 5.12 4.71
N ASN A 72 -1.46 5.83 4.12
CA ASN A 72 -2.86 5.71 4.49
C ASN A 72 -3.41 4.32 4.15
N ASP A 73 -3.14 3.81 2.94
CA ASP A 73 -3.55 2.48 2.50
C ASP A 73 -2.96 1.38 3.40
N ALA A 74 -1.69 1.51 3.78
CA ALA A 74 -1.05 0.58 4.70
C ALA A 74 -1.68 0.60 6.10
N LEU A 75 -2.07 1.78 6.59
CA LEU A 75 -2.77 1.92 7.88
C LEU A 75 -4.18 1.34 7.82
N GLU A 76 -4.87 1.49 6.69
CA GLU A 76 -6.19 0.93 6.45
C GLU A 76 -6.14 -0.61 6.37
N GLN A 77 -5.23 -1.17 5.58
CA GLN A 77 -5.01 -2.63 5.54
C GLN A 77 -4.64 -3.19 6.92
N LYS A 78 -3.78 -2.50 7.67
CA LYS A 78 -3.44 -2.92 9.04
C LYS A 78 -4.67 -2.94 9.94
N LYS A 79 -5.53 -1.93 9.86
CA LYS A 79 -6.78 -1.89 10.63
C LYS A 79 -7.72 -3.03 10.23
N GLU A 80 -7.83 -3.30 8.94
CA GLU A 80 -8.65 -4.40 8.41
C GLU A 80 -8.16 -5.75 8.92
N ILE A 81 -6.86 -6.06 8.79
CA ILE A 81 -6.26 -7.29 9.30
C ILE A 81 -6.48 -7.46 10.82
N VAL A 82 -6.34 -6.37 11.59
CA VAL A 82 -6.59 -6.43 13.05
C VAL A 82 -8.07 -6.68 13.34
N ARG A 83 -8.99 -6.07 12.58
CA ARG A 83 -10.43 -6.29 12.72
C ARG A 83 -10.81 -7.72 12.37
N GLU A 84 -10.34 -8.24 11.25
CA GLU A 84 -10.55 -9.63 10.83
C GLU A 84 -10.00 -10.61 11.85
N GLY A 85 -8.78 -10.38 12.35
CA GLY A 85 -8.18 -11.19 13.40
C GLY A 85 -9.00 -11.16 14.70
N SER A 86 -9.54 -10.00 15.08
CA SER A 86 -10.42 -9.87 16.25
C SER A 86 -11.76 -10.59 16.06
N GLU A 87 -12.37 -10.49 14.88
CA GLU A 87 -13.61 -11.18 14.54
C GLU A 87 -13.41 -12.70 14.51
N ALA A 88 -12.34 -13.18 13.90
CA ALA A 88 -11.99 -14.60 13.89
C ALA A 88 -11.73 -15.13 15.32
N ALA A 89 -10.99 -14.39 16.14
CA ALA A 89 -10.75 -14.76 17.53
C ALA A 89 -12.04 -14.83 18.35
N LYS A 90 -12.96 -13.87 18.15
CA LYS A 90 -14.30 -13.90 18.76
C LYS A 90 -15.10 -15.13 18.30
N GLY A 91 -15.12 -15.40 16.99
CA GLY A 91 -15.81 -16.57 16.44
C GLY A 91 -15.31 -17.89 17.01
N ILE A 92 -13.99 -18.05 17.17
CA ILE A 92 -13.39 -19.24 17.81
C ILE A 92 -13.80 -19.33 19.29
N LEU A 93 -13.75 -18.22 20.02
CA LEU A 93 -14.13 -18.19 21.43
C LEU A 93 -15.62 -18.51 21.62
N ASP A 94 -16.49 -17.98 20.77
CA ASP A 94 -17.93 -18.22 20.81
C ASP A 94 -18.27 -19.67 20.45
N ALA A 95 -17.58 -20.24 19.45
CA ALA A 95 -17.71 -21.66 19.11
C ALA A 95 -17.27 -22.56 20.28
N ALA A 96 -16.12 -22.28 20.89
CA ALA A 96 -15.64 -23.02 22.06
C ALA A 96 -16.62 -22.91 23.25
N ARG A 97 -17.18 -21.72 23.48
CA ARG A 97 -18.22 -21.51 24.51
C ARG A 97 -19.50 -22.29 24.22
N ALA A 98 -19.88 -22.44 22.95
CA ALA A 98 -21.03 -23.23 22.54
C ALA A 98 -20.82 -24.74 22.67
N GLU A 99 -19.58 -25.23 22.68
CA GLU A 99 -19.27 -26.64 22.93
C GLU A 99 -19.40 -27.04 24.41
N ILE A 100 -19.14 -26.11 25.34
CA ILE A 100 -19.25 -26.35 26.79
C ILE A 100 -20.61 -26.94 27.19
N PRO A 101 -21.78 -26.33 26.84
CA PRO A 101 -23.07 -26.88 27.24
C PRO A 101 -23.35 -28.26 26.63
N LYS A 102 -22.91 -28.52 25.39
CA LYS A 102 -23.02 -29.85 24.76
C LYS A 102 -22.22 -30.90 25.53
N MET A 103 -21.02 -30.53 25.98
CA MET A 103 -20.16 -31.41 26.76
C MET A 103 -20.79 -31.72 28.12
N VAL A 104 -21.39 -30.73 28.77
CA VAL A 104 -22.12 -30.90 30.04
C VAL A 104 -23.33 -31.82 29.84
N GLU A 105 -24.15 -31.58 28.82
CA GLU A 105 -25.32 -32.41 28.52
C GLU A 105 -24.93 -33.88 28.24
N GLN A 106 -23.87 -34.10 27.46
CA GLN A 106 -23.33 -35.44 27.21
C GLN A 106 -22.81 -36.10 28.49
N PHE A 107 -22.18 -35.33 29.38
CA PHE A 107 -21.68 -35.82 30.65
C PHE A 107 -22.83 -36.21 31.59
N GLU A 108 -23.85 -35.36 31.72
CA GLU A 108 -25.05 -35.65 32.51
C GLU A 108 -25.78 -36.89 32.00
N ALA A 109 -25.91 -37.05 30.68
CA ALA A 109 -26.50 -38.24 30.06
C ALA A 109 -25.69 -39.51 30.37
N LYS A 110 -24.35 -39.45 30.31
CA LYS A 110 -23.47 -40.57 30.70
C LYS A 110 -23.62 -40.92 32.17
N VAL A 111 -23.55 -39.93 33.06
CA VAL A 111 -23.67 -40.13 34.51
C VAL A 111 -25.03 -40.75 34.85
N SER A 112 -26.12 -40.25 34.26
CA SER A 112 -27.46 -40.82 34.45
C SER A 112 -27.52 -42.30 34.05
N LYS A 113 -26.90 -42.65 32.91
CA LYS A 113 -26.82 -44.03 32.43
C LYS A 113 -26.02 -44.93 33.39
N GLU A 114 -24.83 -44.50 33.80
CA GLU A 114 -23.98 -45.24 34.73
C GLU A 114 -24.65 -45.44 36.10
N VAL A 115 -25.33 -44.42 36.62
CA VAL A 115 -26.13 -44.53 37.86
C VAL A 115 -27.26 -45.54 37.69
N GLY A 116 -27.95 -45.54 36.54
CA GLY A 116 -28.99 -46.52 36.21
C GLY A 116 -28.45 -47.96 36.18
N GLU A 117 -27.31 -48.18 35.51
CA GLU A 117 -26.65 -49.48 35.45
C GLU A 117 -26.18 -49.95 36.83
N ALA A 118 -25.55 -49.07 37.62
CA ALA A 118 -25.12 -49.38 38.98
C ALA A 118 -26.32 -49.76 39.87
N ARG A 119 -27.43 -49.02 39.79
CA ARG A 119 -28.67 -49.36 40.53
C ARG A 119 -29.24 -50.72 40.14
N ARG A 120 -29.19 -51.08 38.85
CA ARG A 120 -29.64 -52.39 38.38
C ARG A 120 -28.78 -53.51 38.95
N ILE A 121 -27.46 -53.36 38.89
CA ILE A 121 -26.50 -54.33 39.45
C ILE A 121 -26.71 -54.50 40.96
N LEU A 122 -26.84 -53.41 41.71
CA LEU A 122 -27.11 -53.45 43.15
C LEU A 122 -28.42 -54.18 43.46
N ARG A 123 -29.45 -54.02 42.64
CA ARG A 123 -30.73 -54.71 42.84
C ARG A 123 -30.63 -56.20 42.57
N GLU A 124 -29.99 -56.60 41.48
CA GLU A 124 -29.71 -58.02 41.18
C GLU A 124 -28.87 -58.67 42.30
N GLN A 125 -27.83 -57.98 42.78
CA GLN A 125 -27.02 -58.46 43.91
C GLN A 125 -27.84 -58.56 45.20
N SER A 126 -28.71 -57.59 45.48
CA SER A 126 -29.57 -57.61 46.67
C SER A 126 -30.58 -58.77 46.61
N GLU A 127 -31.16 -59.05 45.45
CA GLU A 127 -32.07 -60.19 45.24
C GLU A 127 -31.34 -61.52 45.42
N ASN A 128 -30.12 -61.65 44.88
CA ASN A 128 -29.28 -62.83 45.08
C ASN A 128 -28.91 -63.04 46.55
N ILE A 129 -28.49 -62.00 47.26
CA ILE A 129 -28.18 -62.07 48.69
C ILE A 129 -29.43 -62.44 49.50
N ALA A 130 -30.59 -61.87 49.17
CA ALA A 130 -31.84 -62.20 49.83
C ALA A 130 -32.24 -63.67 49.62
N MET A 131 -32.04 -64.22 48.42
CA MET A 131 -32.21 -65.65 48.14
C MET A 131 -31.22 -66.52 48.93
N GLU A 132 -29.94 -66.18 48.96
CA GLU A 132 -28.93 -66.92 49.76
C GLU A 132 -29.27 -66.92 51.25
N ILE A 133 -29.75 -65.80 51.79
CA ILE A 133 -30.20 -65.71 53.19
C ILE A 133 -31.44 -66.57 53.40
N ALA A 134 -32.42 -66.51 52.50
CA ALA A 134 -33.64 -67.31 52.60
C ALA A 134 -33.32 -68.82 52.56
N GLU A 135 -32.41 -69.26 51.70
CA GLU A 135 -31.94 -70.66 51.65
C GLU A 135 -31.24 -71.09 52.94
N LYS A 136 -30.36 -70.24 53.50
CA LYS A 136 -29.68 -70.51 54.77
C LYS A 136 -30.63 -70.58 55.96
N VAL A 137 -31.66 -69.74 56.01
CA VAL A 137 -32.65 -69.70 57.11
C VAL A 137 -33.70 -70.82 56.99
N MET A 138 -34.11 -71.18 55.77
CA MET A 138 -35.14 -72.20 55.52
C MET A 138 -34.60 -73.63 55.48
N GLY A 139 -33.27 -73.81 55.47
CA GLY A 139 -32.61 -75.12 55.59
C GLY A 139 -32.90 -76.11 54.45
N ARG A 140 -33.54 -75.67 53.36
CA ARG A 140 -33.83 -76.45 52.15
C ARG A 140 -33.76 -75.54 50.93
N SER A 141 -33.02 -75.96 49.90
CA SER A 141 -32.86 -75.22 48.65
C SER A 141 -34.21 -74.92 48.02
N ILE A 142 -34.47 -73.65 47.71
CA ILE A 142 -35.65 -73.27 46.95
C ILE A 142 -35.20 -73.13 45.50
N LYS A 143 -35.57 -74.14 44.70
CA LYS A 143 -35.27 -74.24 43.28
C LYS A 143 -36.36 -73.56 42.45
#